data_AF-A0A172T2I6-F1
#
_entry.id   AF-A0A172T2I6-F1
#
_cell.length_a   1.000
_cell.length_b   1.000
_cell.length_c   1.000
_cell.angle_alpha   90.00
_cell.angle_beta   90.00
_cell.angle_gamma   90.00
#
_symmetry.space_group_name_H-M   'P 1'
#
loop_
_entity.id
_entity.type
_entity.pdbx_description
1 polymer ?
#
loop_
_entity_poly.entity_id
_entity_poly.type
_entity_poly.pdbx_seq_one_letter_code
_entity_poly.pdbx_strand_id
1 'polypeptide(L)'
;MLFTFTNKSAKQIISTVEKITEINLCENKILSGTFYTICNTWLRTYANEIDISPNYTIFDQHDAKEYMKLLSLNKNIEAFYTDYYLAHESILYSLYSDSINTCTPLS
;
A
#
# COMPACT_ATOMS: atom_id res chain seq x y z
N MET A 1 20.63 1.49 9.64
CA MET A 1 19.44 1.50 8.76
C MET A 1 19.06 2.95 8.47
N LEU A 2 18.62 3.24 7.24
CA LEU A 2 18.27 4.59 6.79
C LEU A 2 16.91 4.59 6.07
N PHE A 3 15.96 5.39 6.55
CA PHE A 3 14.62 5.48 5.97
C PHE A 3 14.24 6.92 5.65
N THR A 4 13.46 7.10 4.59
CA THR A 4 13.00 8.41 4.10
C THR A 4 11.58 8.32 3.57
N PHE A 5 10.89 9.47 3.49
CA PHE A 5 9.51 9.51 3.01
C PHE A 5 9.37 9.46 1.49
N THR A 6 10.38 9.92 0.74
CA THR A 6 10.28 10.02 -0.72
C THR A 6 11.47 9.36 -1.40
N ASN A 7 11.24 8.81 -2.60
CA ASN A 7 12.30 8.22 -3.41
C ASN A 7 13.41 9.24 -3.75
N LYS A 8 13.04 10.51 -3.96
CA LYS A 8 14.01 11.57 -4.27
C LYS A 8 14.93 11.84 -3.08
N SER A 9 14.35 11.98 -1.88
CA SER A 9 15.12 12.16 -0.64
C SER A 9 15.97 10.92 -0.33
N ALA A 10 15.44 9.71 -0.54
CA ALA A 10 16.18 8.46 -0.38
C ALA A 10 17.46 8.48 -1.21
N LYS A 11 17.33 8.72 -2.52
CA LYS A 11 18.47 8.74 -3.46
C LYS A 11 19.49 9.81 -3.10
N GLN A 12 19.04 11.02 -2.77
CA GLN A 12 19.93 12.11 -2.40
C GLN A 12 20.71 11.79 -1.12
N ILE A 13 20.03 11.32 -0.08
CA ILE A 13 20.64 11.03 1.22
C ILE A 13 21.59 9.84 1.10
N ILE A 14 21.19 8.75 0.42
CA ILE A 14 22.05 7.59 0.14
C ILE A 14 23.33 8.05 -0.56
N SER A 15 23.20 8.77 -1.69
CA SER A 15 24.37 9.25 -2.44
C SER A 15 25.28 10.18 -1.62
N THR A 16 24.69 11.03 -0.76
CA THR A 16 25.46 11.93 0.10
C THR A 16 26.23 11.15 1.16
N VAL A 17 25.61 10.17 1.81
CA VAL A 17 26.25 9.32 2.83
C VAL A 17 27.36 8.49 2.22
N GLU A 18 27.12 7.84 1.08
CA GLU A 18 28.14 7.03 0.40
C GLU A 18 29.35 7.87 -0.02
N LYS A 19 29.12 9.11 -0.49
CA LYS A 19 30.20 10.03 -0.85
C LYS A 19 31.03 10.51 0.35
N ILE A 20 30.40 10.74 1.50
CA ILE A 20 31.09 11.23 2.71
C ILE A 20 31.86 10.11 3.41
N THR A 21 31.28 8.91 3.44
CA THR A 21 31.84 7.78 4.18
C THR A 21 32.77 6.91 3.32
N GLU A 22 32.73 7.08 1.99
CA GLU A 22 33.37 6.18 1.01
C GLU A 22 32.93 4.71 1.14
N ILE A 23 31.79 4.48 1.82
CA ILE A 23 31.19 3.16 2.04
C ILE A 23 29.98 3.04 1.12
N ASN A 24 29.93 1.95 0.34
CA ASN A 24 28.72 1.60 -0.40
C ASN A 24 27.68 0.97 0.54
N LEU A 25 26.51 1.60 0.68
CA LEU A 25 25.47 1.15 1.62
C LEU A 25 24.91 -0.22 1.22
N CYS A 26 24.78 -0.49 -0.07
CA CYS A 26 24.26 -1.74 -0.61
C CYS A 26 25.21 -2.92 -0.35
N GLU A 27 26.49 -2.77 -0.70
CA GLU A 27 27.53 -3.81 -0.53
C GLU A 27 27.71 -4.18 0.95
N ASN A 28 27.58 -3.21 1.83
CA ASN A 28 27.68 -3.41 3.29
C ASN A 28 26.36 -3.90 3.91
N LYS A 29 25.37 -4.29 3.09
CA LYS A 29 24.06 -4.79 3.53
C LYS A 29 23.34 -3.82 4.47
N ILE A 30 23.58 -2.51 4.32
CA ILE A 30 22.92 -1.48 5.10
C ILE A 30 21.57 -1.19 4.46
N LEU A 31 20.52 -1.63 5.15
CA LEU A 31 19.14 -1.38 4.73
C LEU A 31 18.89 0.13 4.62
N SER A 32 18.64 0.59 3.39
CA SER A 32 18.50 2.01 3.05
C SER A 32 17.43 2.18 1.96
N GLY A 33 16.55 3.18 2.12
CA GLY A 33 15.49 3.42 1.15
C GLY A 33 14.35 4.26 1.68
N THR A 34 13.16 4.08 1.09
CA THR A 34 11.92 4.64 1.64
C THR A 34 11.30 3.68 2.65
N PHE A 35 10.35 4.19 3.45
CA PHE A 35 9.51 3.34 4.29
C PHE A 35 8.89 2.18 3.51
N TYR A 36 8.35 2.44 2.32
CA TYR A 36 7.76 1.41 1.47
C TYR A 36 8.75 0.31 1.10
N THR A 37 9.96 0.68 0.67
CA THR A 37 10.99 -0.29 0.26
C THR A 37 11.41 -1.18 1.42
N ILE A 38 11.62 -0.58 2.59
CA ILE A 38 12.06 -1.29 3.80
C ILE A 38 10.95 -2.20 4.32
N CYS A 39 9.73 -1.68 4.48
CA CYS A 39 8.60 -2.47 4.94
C CYS A 39 8.29 -3.63 3.99
N ASN A 40 8.33 -3.43 2.67
CA ASN A 40 8.15 -4.52 1.71
C ASN A 40 9.26 -5.57 1.81
N THR A 41 10.50 -5.16 2.07
CA THR A 41 11.61 -6.12 2.27
C THR A 41 11.36 -6.99 3.50
N TRP A 42 10.92 -6.38 4.61
CA TRP A 42 10.59 -7.12 5.83
C TRP A 42 9.36 -8.00 5.65
N LEU A 43 8.28 -7.47 5.08
CA LEU A 43 7.06 -8.24 4.81
C LEU A 43 7.34 -9.46 3.94
N ARG A 44 8.20 -9.35 2.91
CA ARG A 44 8.59 -10.51 2.11
C ARG A 44 9.47 -11.50 2.86
N THR A 45 10.39 -11.01 3.68
CA THR A 45 11.28 -11.85 4.51
C THR A 45 10.49 -12.66 5.53
N TYR A 46 9.49 -12.04 6.16
CA TYR A 46 8.71 -12.63 7.26
C TYR A 46 7.28 -13.03 6.86
N ALA A 47 6.97 -13.09 5.56
CA ALA A 47 5.60 -13.35 5.09
C ALA A 47 5.05 -14.69 5.61
N ASN A 48 5.91 -15.72 5.64
CA ASN A 48 5.55 -17.06 6.10
C ASN A 48 5.16 -17.10 7.58
N GLU A 49 5.64 -16.15 8.41
CA GLU A 49 5.31 -16.08 9.83
C GLU A 49 3.86 -15.60 10.07
N ILE A 50 3.22 -15.03 9.05
CA ILE A 50 1.84 -14.55 9.09
C ILE A 50 0.95 -15.29 8.09
N ASP A 51 1.37 -16.48 7.64
CA ASP A 51 0.66 -17.34 6.68
C ASP A 51 0.35 -16.66 5.32
N ILE A 52 1.20 -15.71 4.89
CA ILE A 52 1.10 -15.05 3.58
C ILE A 52 2.26 -15.49 2.70
N SER A 53 1.99 -15.75 1.41
CA SER A 53 3.05 -16.04 0.45
C SER A 53 3.98 -14.82 0.25
N PRO A 54 5.32 -14.98 0.28
CA PRO A 54 6.27 -13.91 0.00
C PRO A 54 6.10 -13.25 -1.38
N ASN A 55 5.38 -13.90 -2.30
CA ASN A 55 5.09 -13.43 -3.65
C ASN A 55 3.76 -12.67 -3.75
N TYR A 56 3.31 -12.04 -2.67
CA TYR A 56 2.12 -11.20 -2.69
C TYR A 56 2.26 -9.99 -3.63
N THR A 57 1.12 -9.53 -4.12
CA THR A 57 0.96 -8.27 -4.87
C THR A 57 0.60 -7.14 -3.91
N ILE A 58 1.22 -5.98 -4.09
CA ILE A 58 0.84 -4.77 -3.34
C ILE A 58 -0.37 -4.16 -4.04
N PHE A 59 -1.48 -4.04 -3.32
CA PHE A 59 -2.70 -3.42 -3.82
C PHE A 59 -2.61 -1.91 -3.70
N ASP A 60 -2.68 -1.19 -4.82
CA ASP A 60 -2.68 0.27 -4.79
C ASP A 60 -4.11 0.85 -4.74
N GLN A 61 -4.21 2.18 -4.74
CA GLN A 61 -5.50 2.86 -4.68
C GLN A 61 -6.36 2.64 -5.94
N HIS A 62 -5.74 2.46 -7.10
CA HIS A 62 -6.45 2.19 -8.34
C HIS A 62 -7.03 0.77 -8.31
N ASP A 63 -6.19 -0.22 -7.97
CA ASP A 63 -6.58 -1.63 -7.82
C ASP A 63 -7.75 -1.76 -6.82
N ALA A 64 -7.69 -1.01 -5.72
CA ALA A 64 -8.75 -1.01 -4.72
C ALA A 64 -10.10 -0.48 -5.22
N LYS A 65 -10.10 0.57 -6.06
CA LYS A 65 -11.34 1.09 -6.66
C LYS A 65 -11.90 0.14 -7.70
N GLU A 66 -11.05 -0.45 -8.54
CA GLU A 66 -11.46 -1.42 -9.54
C GLU A 66 -12.05 -2.68 -8.88
N TYR A 67 -11.44 -3.14 -7.80
CA TYR A 67 -11.96 -4.24 -7.01
C TYR A 67 -13.30 -3.94 -6.35
N MET A 68 -13.50 -2.72 -5.81
CA MET A 68 -14.80 -2.29 -5.29
C MET A 68 -15.89 -2.32 -6.37
N LYS A 69 -15.56 -1.91 -7.60
CA LYS A 69 -16.47 -1.99 -8.75
C LYS A 69 -16.82 -3.44 -9.10
N LEU A 70 -15.83 -4.34 -9.08
CA LEU A 70 -16.08 -5.76 -9.31
C LEU A 70 -16.97 -6.36 -8.22
N LEU A 71 -16.78 -5.98 -6.96
CA LEU A 71 -17.62 -6.45 -5.85
C LEU A 71 -19.07 -5.96 -5.95
N SER A 72 -19.28 -4.71 -6.37
CA SER A 72 -20.64 -4.16 -6.54
C SER A 72 -21.41 -4.83 -7.68
N LEU A 73 -20.71 -5.30 -8.72
CA LEU A 73 -21.29 -6.05 -9.83
C LEU A 73 -21.53 -7.54 -9.53
N ASN A 74 -20.63 -8.18 -8.78
CA ASN A 74 -20.65 -9.64 -8.55
C ASN A 74 -21.57 -10.09 -7.40
N LYS A 75 -21.78 -9.25 -6.37
CA LYS A 75 -22.89 -9.50 -5.46
C LYS A 75 -24.15 -9.18 -6.25
N ASN A 76 -25.13 -10.10 -6.28
CA ASN A 76 -26.48 -9.88 -6.81
C ASN A 76 -27.22 -8.75 -6.06
N ILE A 77 -26.67 -7.53 -6.09
CA ILE A 77 -27.35 -6.28 -5.75
C ILE A 77 -28.23 -5.88 -6.96
N GLU A 78 -28.61 -6.85 -7.80
CA GLU A 78 -29.69 -6.75 -8.78
C GLU A 78 -31.04 -6.40 -8.11
N ALA A 79 -31.20 -6.68 -6.81
CA ALA A 79 -32.43 -6.41 -6.05
C ALA A 79 -32.68 -4.92 -5.69
N PHE A 80 -31.73 -4.00 -5.95
CA PHE A 80 -31.90 -2.57 -5.64
C PHE A 80 -31.80 -1.66 -6.87
N TYR A 81 -31.75 -2.22 -8.08
CA TYR A 81 -31.69 -1.44 -9.32
C TYR A 81 -32.96 -0.64 -9.63
N THR A 82 -34.05 -0.85 -8.87
CA THR A 82 -35.32 -0.18 -9.13
C THR A 82 -35.51 1.16 -8.46
N ASP A 83 -34.77 1.54 -7.40
CA ASP A 83 -35.03 2.84 -6.72
C ASP A 83 -33.82 3.63 -6.21
N TYR A 84 -32.62 3.05 -6.12
CA TYR A 84 -31.45 3.78 -5.64
C TYR A 84 -30.23 3.52 -6.54
N TYR A 85 -29.76 4.57 -7.21
CA TYR A 85 -28.48 4.57 -7.92
C TYR A 85 -27.39 4.02 -6.99
N LEU A 86 -26.80 2.88 -7.34
CA LEU A 86 -25.63 2.38 -6.63
C LEU A 86 -24.55 3.47 -6.64
N ALA A 87 -23.99 3.76 -5.47
CA ALA A 87 -22.92 4.74 -5.36
C ALA A 87 -21.72 4.32 -6.21
N HIS A 88 -21.14 5.27 -6.94
CA HIS A 88 -19.94 5.05 -7.75
C HIS A 88 -18.80 4.43 -6.93
N GLU A 89 -17.96 3.59 -7.53
CA GLU A 89 -16.88 2.87 -6.85
C GLU A 89 -15.95 3.78 -6.04
N SER A 90 -15.77 5.02 -6.49
CA SER A 90 -14.98 6.03 -5.79
C SER A 90 -15.60 6.46 -4.47
N ILE A 91 -16.94 6.56 -4.40
CA ILE A 91 -17.69 6.92 -3.19
C ILE A 91 -17.64 5.77 -2.20
N LEU A 92 -17.83 4.54 -2.68
CA LEU A 92 -17.71 3.35 -1.83
C LEU A 92 -16.31 3.22 -1.24
N TYR A 93 -15.28 3.42 -2.08
CA TYR A 93 -13.89 3.41 -1.63
C TYR A 93 -13.62 4.52 -0.61
N SER A 94 -14.06 5.77 -0.85
CA SER A 94 -13.82 6.87 0.10
C SER A 94 -14.55 6.63 1.42
N LEU A 95 -15.80 6.17 1.38
CA LEU A 95 -16.59 5.89 2.55
C LEU A 95 -15.96 4.80 3.43
N TYR A 96 -15.54 3.70 2.80
CA TYR A 96 -14.82 2.62 3.48
C TYR A 96 -13.49 3.11 4.05
N SER A 97 -12.69 3.81 3.24
CA SER A 97 -11.40 4.37 3.64
C SER A 97 -11.56 5.32 4.84
N ASP A 98 -12.53 6.22 4.81
CA ASP A 98 -12.80 7.15 5.91
C ASP A 98 -13.16 6.39 7.18
N SER A 99 -14.13 5.47 7.12
CA SER A 99 -14.55 4.66 8.27
C SER A 99 -13.39 3.90 8.93
N ILE A 100 -12.50 3.30 8.13
CA ILE A 100 -11.34 2.56 8.63
C ILE A 100 -10.30 3.51 9.24
N ASN A 101 -10.00 4.63 8.57
CA ASN A 101 -8.94 5.54 9.02
C ASN A 101 -9.35 6.39 10.23
N THR A 102 -10.64 6.71 10.38
CA THR A 102 -11.18 7.45 11.53
C THR A 102 -11.69 6.53 12.64
N CYS A 103 -11.73 5.21 12.39
CA CYS A 103 -12.37 4.22 13.24
C CYS A 103 -13.84 4.58 13.59
N THR A 104 -14.53 5.34 12.72
CA THR A 104 -15.95 5.66 12.92
C THR A 104 -16.82 4.68 12.13
N PRO A 105 -17.79 4.02 12.77
CA PRO A 105 -18.68 3.10 12.07
C PRO A 105 -19.55 3.84 11.05
N LEU A 106 -19.87 3.17 9.95
CA LEU A 106 -20.86 3.63 8.97
C LEU A 106 -22.24 3.50 9.61
N SER A 107 -22.78 4.64 10.06
CA SER A 107 -24.09 4.78 10.69
C SER A 107 -25.24 4.64 9.70
#